data_AF-A0A9Q7FCQ4-F1
#
_entry.id   AF-A0A9Q7FCQ4-F1
#
_cell.length_a   1.000
_cell.length_b   1.000
_cell.length_c   1.000
_cell.angle_alpha   90.00
_cell.angle_beta   90.00
_cell.angle_gamma   90.00
#
_symmetry.space_group_name_H-M   'P 1'
#
loop_
_entity.id
_entity.type
_entity.pdbx_description
1 polymer ?
#
loop_
_entity_poly.entity_id
_entity_poly.type
_entity_poly.pdbx_seq_one_letter_code
_entity_poly.pdbx_strand_id
1 'polypeptide(L)' 'MFYIGGDCGNSNIELHDVRFSIGETAEDCRDDLRKQWWGDPKSLHLDCWARSNRPMATM' A
#
# COMPACT_ATOMS: atom_id res chain seq x y z
N MET A 1 -5.82 2.82 -3.96
CA MET A 1 -5.04 3.57 -2.96
C MET A 1 -4.97 2.71 -1.72
N PHE A 2 -3.79 2.48 -1.19
CA PHE A 2 -3.53 1.61 -0.04
C PHE A 2 -2.85 2.42 1.04
N TYR A 3 -3.30 2.27 2.28
CA TYR A 3 -2.62 2.77 3.47
C TYR A 3 -1.93 1.58 4.12
N ILE A 4 -0.60 1.57 4.05
CA ILE A 4 0.23 0.46 4.51
C ILE A 4 1.06 0.89 5.71
N GLY A 5 1.33 -0.05 6.61
CA GLY A 5 2.08 0.16 7.84
C GLY A 5 3.20 -0.83 8.02
N GLY A 6 4.18 -0.47 8.84
CA GLY A 6 5.29 -1.35 9.21
C GLY A 6 6.38 -0.65 10.03
N ASP A 7 7.42 -1.41 10.34
CA ASP A 7 8.64 -0.96 11.03
C ASP A 7 9.64 -0.34 10.03
N CYS A 8 10.39 0.66 10.48
CA CYS A 8 11.63 1.09 9.82
C CYS A 8 12.80 1.29 10.81
N GLY A 9 13.47 0.19 11.16
CA GLY A 9 14.78 0.19 11.79
C GLY A 9 14.76 0.82 13.19
N ASN A 10 15.30 2.03 13.32
CA ASN A 10 15.33 2.75 14.61
C ASN A 10 14.06 3.58 14.87
N SER A 11 13.00 3.39 14.09
CA SER A 11 11.72 4.03 14.35
C SER A 11 11.18 3.59 15.71
N ASN A 12 10.95 4.55 16.61
CA ASN A 12 10.38 4.27 17.94
C ASN A 12 8.90 3.85 17.88
N ILE A 13 8.24 4.14 16.76
CA ILE A 13 6.83 3.86 16.51
C ILE A 13 6.69 3.25 15.13
N GLU A 14 5.53 2.64 14.91
CA GLU A 14 5.11 2.16 13.60
C GLU A 14 4.88 3.32 12.63
N LEU A 15 5.35 3.15 11.39
CA LEU A 15 5.25 4.15 10.33
C LEU A 15 4.24 3.70 9.28
N HIS A 16 3.62 4.69 8.65
CA HIS A 16 2.56 4.47 7.67
C HIS A 16 2.82 5.30 6.41
N ASP A 17 2.37 4.77 5.27
CA ASP A 17 2.55 5.39 3.97
C ASP A 17 1.37 5.12 3.03
N VAL A 18 1.14 6.01 2.07
CA VAL A 18 0.07 5.89 1.07
C VAL A 18 0.64 5.45 -0.26
N ARG A 19 0.16 4.32 -0.77
CA ARG A 19 0.61 3.72 -2.03
C ARG A 19 -0.48 3.58 -3.07
N PHE A 20 -0.05 3.62 -4.33
CA PHE A 20 -0.88 3.29 -5.48
C PHE A 20 -0.32 2.01 -6.11
N SER A 21 -1.21 1.07 -6.37
CA SER A 21 -0.95 -0.20 -7.06
C SER A 21 -2.17 -0.52 -7.92
N ILE A 22 -1.95 -1.30 -8.98
CA ILE A 22 -2.96 -1.68 -9.97
C ILE A 22 -3.20 -3.19 -9.87
N GLY A 23 -4.46 -3.59 -9.77
CA GLY A 23 -4.91 -4.99 -9.69
C GLY A 23 -6.43 -5.07 -9.84
N GLU A 24 -6.96 -6.26 -10.13
CA GLU A 24 -8.41 -6.46 -10.22
C GLU A 24 -9.05 -6.51 -8.82
N THR A 25 -8.31 -7.12 -7.88
CA THR A 25 -8.57 -7.24 -6.45
C THR A 25 -7.46 -6.54 -5.63
N ALA A 26 -7.67 -6.41 -4.32
CA ALA A 26 -6.64 -5.86 -3.43
C ALA A 26 -5.46 -6.83 -3.28
N GLU A 27 -5.75 -8.14 -3.31
CA GLU A 27 -4.79 -9.22 -3.19
C GLU A 27 -3.78 -9.24 -4.34
N ASP A 28 -4.22 -8.92 -5.56
CA ASP A 28 -3.34 -8.79 -6.73
C ASP A 28 -2.25 -7.73 -6.55
N CYS A 29 -2.52 -6.73 -5.69
CA CYS A 29 -1.58 -5.64 -5.42
C CYS A 29 -0.50 -6.03 -4.39
N ARG A 30 -0.60 -7.19 -3.73
CA ARG A 30 0.24 -7.53 -2.57
C ARG A 30 1.74 -7.51 -2.87
N ASP A 31 2.14 -8.11 -3.98
CA ASP A 31 3.57 -8.21 -4.33
C ASP A 31 4.16 -6.87 -4.77
N ASP A 32 3.35 -6.02 -5.41
CA ASP A 32 3.75 -4.67 -5.77
C ASP A 32 3.89 -3.78 -4.53
N LEU A 33 2.90 -3.79 -3.64
CA LEU A 33 2.95 -3.07 -2.36
C LEU A 33 4.17 -3.48 -1.52
N ARG A 34 4.52 -4.77 -1.50
CA ARG A 34 5.72 -5.27 -0.83
C ARG A 34 7.02 -4.73 -1.43
N LYS A 35 7.10 -4.59 -2.75
CA LYS A 35 8.27 -3.99 -3.42
C LYS A 35 8.38 -2.49 -3.17
N GLN A 36 7.25 -1.82 -2.98
CA GLN A 36 7.17 -0.38 -2.74
C GLN A 36 7.51 0.03 -1.30
N TRP A 37 7.26 -0.84 -0.32
CA TRP A 37 7.55 -0.58 1.09
C TRP A 37 9.06 -0.39 1.35
N TRP A 38 9.42 0.73 1.98
CA TRP A 38 10.82 1.10 2.23
C TRP A 38 11.32 0.72 3.63
N GLY A 39 10.43 0.29 4.54
CA GLY A 39 10.80 -0.22 5.86
C GLY A 39 11.20 -1.70 5.83
N ASP A 40 11.05 -2.41 6.95
CA ASP A 40 11.28 -3.86 6.99
C ASP A 40 10.23 -4.59 6.14
N PRO A 41 10.62 -5.33 5.09
CA PRO A 41 9.69 -6.09 4.24
C PRO A 41 8.86 -7.13 5.00
N LYS A 42 9.33 -7.61 6.15
CA LYS A 42 8.63 -8.61 6.96
C LYS A 42 7.57 -8.01 7.89
N SER A 43 7.69 -6.72 8.24
CA SER A 43 6.72 -6.05 9.10
C SER A 43 5.51 -5.48 8.35
N LEU A 44 5.58 -5.42 7.02
CA LEU A 44 4.55 -4.78 6.19
C LEU A 44 3.17 -5.39 6.42
N HIS A 45 2.19 -4.54 6.66
CA HIS A 45 0.77 -4.89 6.67
C HIS A 45 -0.08 -3.81 5.98
N LEU A 46 -1.36 -4.15 5.78
CA LEU A 46 -2.35 -3.28 5.14
C LEU A 46 -3.40 -2.88 6.16
N ASP A 47 -3.49 -1.59 6.47
CA ASP A 47 -4.48 -1.05 7.41
C ASP A 47 -5.82 -0.80 6.74
N CYS A 48 -5.80 -0.15 5.58
CA CYS A 48 -7.01 0.11 4.80
C CYS A 48 -6.69 0.37 3.32
N TRP A 49 -7.72 0.27 2.48
CA TRP A 49 -7.60 0.58 1.06
C TRP A 49 -8.90 1.12 0.49
N ALA A 50 -8.78 1.82 -0.63
CA ALA A 50 -9.90 2.32 -1.41
C ALA A 50 -9.66 2.02 -2.90
N ARG A 51 -10.69 1.47 -3.55
CA ARG A 51 -10.73 1.31 -5.00
C ARG A 51 -10.95 2.69 -5.64
N SER A 52 -10.05 3.10 -6.53
CA SER A 52 -10.34 4.23 -7.40
C SER A 52 -11.36 3.77 -8.44
N ASN A 53 -12.57 4.32 -8.41
CA ASN A 53 -13.66 3.90 -9.30
C ASN A 53 -14.21 5.07 -10.12
N ARG A 54 -13.37 6.07 -10.45
CA ARG A 54 -13.80 7.13 -11.36
C ARG A 54 -13.90 6.57 -12.78
N PRO A 55 -15.09 6.57 -13.41
CA PRO A 55 -15.16 6.33 -14.84
C PRO A 55 -14.32 7.38 -15.56
N MET A 56 -13.62 6.97 -16.62
CA MET A 56 -12.96 7.93 -17.51
C MET A 56 -14.03 8.92 -17.98
N ALA A 57 -13.81 10.21 -17.69
CA ALA A 57 -14.61 11.24 -18.33
C ALA A 57 -14.33 11.14 -19.84
N THR A 58 -15.35 10.80 -20.62
CA THR A 58 -15.28 10.94 -22.08
C THR A 58 -14.99 12.40 -22.39
N MET A 59 -13.83 12.65 -23.02
CA MET A 59 -13.45 13.96 -23.55
C MET A 59 -14.34 14.37 -24.71
#